data_AF-A0A066RSE9-F1
#
_entry.id   AF-A0A066RSE9-F1
#
_cell.length_a   1.000
_cell.length_b   1.000
_cell.length_c   1.000
_cell.angle_alpha   90.00
_cell.angle_beta   90.00
_cell.angle_gamma   90.00
#
_symmetry.space_group_name_H-M   'P 1'
#
loop_
_entity.id
_entity.type
_entity.pdbx_description
1 polymer ?
#
loop_
_entity_poly.entity_id
_entity_poly.type
_entity_poly.pdbx_seq_one_letter_code
_entity_poly.pdbx_strand_id
1 'polypeptide(L)'
;MRTFEHRLRFIQQDRTQSNWAESFGLSEREFAAIFTGQFPDTASLQLLRRVENANLNWLLTNDGEPFFVNHHLSREAFANKIQAKLAYKPWQVYLCSLAEQTMLLLTHPAQIEHKGKTVDYQQLEIHVGPNTQALADTLRPSAEKGQVLVPQFNTTEKKSIAGGQLGTYGLMRNRAMIKTECHVAEPDSLHFPDKHAAKNQVDTILLQTLIKLLEQYLAESDEVLSGESRAKIISILYGFTGKMKMTATDLTPELIQTAIKIMHEQNQ
;
A
#
# COMPACT_ATOMS: atom_id res chain seq x y z
N MET A 1 -18.55 -5.81 19.20
CA MET A 1 -17.17 -6.30 19.05
C MET A 1 -17.24 -7.72 18.49
N ARG A 2 -16.59 -8.05 17.36
CA ARG A 2 -16.58 -9.45 16.87
C ARG A 2 -15.77 -10.31 17.84
N THR A 3 -16.13 -11.58 18.04
CA THR A 3 -15.35 -12.50 18.88
C THR A 3 -14.11 -13.02 18.14
N PHE A 4 -13.13 -13.58 18.86
CA PHE A 4 -11.98 -14.25 18.25
C PHE A 4 -12.42 -15.33 17.25
N GLU A 5 -13.39 -16.15 17.65
CA GLU A 5 -13.99 -17.18 16.79
C GLU A 5 -14.57 -16.61 15.50
N HIS A 6 -15.32 -15.51 15.57
CA HIS A 6 -15.89 -14.88 14.38
C HIS A 6 -14.80 -14.38 13.42
N ARG A 7 -13.71 -13.82 13.95
CA ARG A 7 -12.55 -13.40 13.14
C ARG A 7 -11.78 -14.59 12.56
N LEU A 8 -11.68 -15.69 13.30
CA LEU A 8 -11.06 -16.91 12.80
C LEU A 8 -11.89 -17.52 11.65
N ARG A 9 -13.23 -17.54 11.78
CA ARG A 9 -14.14 -17.95 10.70
C ARG A 9 -14.03 -17.03 9.46
N PHE A 10 -13.76 -15.74 9.64
CA PHE A 10 -13.51 -14.84 8.52
C PHE A 10 -12.24 -15.23 7.73
N ILE A 11 -11.17 -15.65 8.42
CA ILE A 11 -9.95 -16.15 7.76
C ILE A 11 -10.20 -17.54 7.13
N GLN A 12 -10.97 -18.39 7.80
CA GLN A 12 -11.36 -19.72 7.30
C GLN A 12 -12.06 -19.63 5.94
N GLN A 13 -12.92 -18.62 5.78
CA GLN A 13 -13.82 -18.47 4.64
C GLN A 13 -14.73 -19.71 4.50
N ASP A 14 -14.86 -20.28 3.32
CA ASP A 14 -15.71 -21.44 3.00
C ASP A 14 -15.01 -22.80 3.19
N ARG A 15 -13.77 -22.84 3.69
CA ARG A 15 -13.07 -24.09 4.01
C ARG A 15 -13.78 -24.84 5.13
N THR A 16 -13.84 -26.17 5.03
CA THR A 16 -14.16 -27.01 6.19
C THR A 16 -13.04 -26.91 7.24
N GLN A 17 -13.37 -27.08 8.52
CA GLN A 17 -12.37 -27.03 9.59
C GLN A 17 -11.31 -28.12 9.41
N SER A 18 -11.71 -29.32 8.98
CA SER A 18 -10.82 -30.46 8.76
C SER A 18 -9.79 -30.17 7.66
N ASN A 19 -10.23 -29.68 6.49
CA ASN A 19 -9.32 -29.32 5.39
C ASN A 19 -8.39 -28.16 5.77
N TRP A 20 -8.89 -27.22 6.58
CA TRP A 20 -8.08 -26.10 7.03
C TRP A 20 -7.02 -26.56 8.05
N ALA A 21 -7.40 -27.39 9.03
CA ALA A 21 -6.50 -27.99 10.02
C ALA A 21 -5.35 -28.77 9.38
N GLU A 22 -5.66 -29.58 8.37
CA GLU A 22 -4.67 -30.35 7.61
C GLU A 22 -3.61 -29.45 6.97
N SER A 23 -4.02 -28.29 6.45
CA SER A 23 -3.08 -27.31 5.85
C SER A 23 -2.11 -26.68 6.86
N PHE A 24 -2.35 -26.85 8.15
CA PHE A 24 -1.47 -26.45 9.25
C PHE A 24 -0.71 -27.63 9.87
N GLY A 25 -0.91 -28.85 9.39
CA GLY A 25 -0.38 -30.06 10.03
C GLY A 25 -1.00 -30.37 11.40
N LEU A 26 -2.12 -29.71 11.74
CA LEU A 26 -2.84 -29.87 13.01
C LEU A 26 -3.87 -30.99 12.90
N SER A 27 -4.15 -31.67 14.03
CA SER A 27 -5.30 -32.57 14.08
C SER A 27 -6.61 -31.78 14.09
N GLU A 28 -7.68 -32.38 13.56
CA GLU A 28 -9.02 -31.79 13.58
C GLU A 28 -9.47 -31.44 15.01
N ARG A 29 -9.12 -32.28 16.00
CA ARG A 29 -9.43 -32.04 17.41
C ARG A 29 -8.72 -30.80 17.96
N GLU A 30 -7.42 -30.66 17.70
CA GLU A 30 -6.66 -29.48 18.13
C GLU A 30 -7.22 -28.21 17.51
N PHE A 31 -7.59 -28.28 16.22
CA PHE A 31 -8.12 -27.14 15.51
C PHE A 31 -9.53 -26.78 15.95
N ALA A 32 -10.41 -27.76 16.15
CA ALA A 32 -11.77 -27.55 16.68
C ALA A 32 -11.74 -26.89 18.07
N ALA A 33 -10.78 -27.25 18.92
CA ALA A 33 -10.64 -26.65 20.24
C ALA A 33 -10.40 -25.12 20.17
N ILE A 34 -9.69 -24.65 19.15
CA ILE A 34 -9.45 -23.22 18.90
C ILE A 34 -10.77 -22.48 18.63
N PHE A 35 -11.71 -23.11 17.92
CA PHE A 35 -13.03 -22.54 17.65
C PHE A 35 -13.98 -22.61 18.84
N THR A 36 -13.78 -23.54 19.77
CA THR A 36 -14.58 -23.64 21.00
C THR A 36 -14.05 -22.77 22.15
N GLY A 37 -13.11 -21.87 21.87
CA GLY A 37 -12.60 -20.89 22.84
C GLY A 37 -11.29 -21.25 23.52
N GLN A 38 -10.64 -22.36 23.17
CA GLN A 38 -9.26 -22.58 23.60
C GLN A 38 -8.35 -21.60 22.86
N PHE A 39 -7.64 -20.75 23.62
CA PHE A 39 -6.74 -19.80 23.00
C PHE A 39 -5.53 -20.54 22.39
N PRO A 40 -5.22 -20.31 21.09
CA PRO A 40 -4.09 -20.97 20.45
C PRO A 40 -2.76 -20.50 21.04
N ASP A 41 -1.81 -21.42 21.11
CA ASP A 41 -0.45 -21.09 21.54
C ASP A 41 0.26 -20.17 20.54
N THR A 42 1.37 -19.57 20.98
CA THR A 42 2.17 -18.66 20.16
C THR A 42 2.64 -19.32 18.87
N ALA A 43 2.99 -20.61 18.89
CA ALA A 43 3.45 -21.33 17.71
C ALA A 43 2.35 -21.44 16.64
N SER A 44 1.13 -21.76 17.06
CA SER A 44 -0.06 -21.86 16.21
C SER A 44 -0.47 -20.50 15.64
N LEU A 45 -0.35 -19.43 16.45
CA LEU A 45 -0.56 -18.06 15.98
C LEU A 45 0.49 -17.64 14.94
N GLN A 46 1.77 -17.96 15.14
CA GLN A 46 2.79 -17.66 14.13
C GLN A 46 2.60 -18.47 12.85
N LEU A 47 2.12 -19.71 12.97
CA LEU A 47 1.77 -20.53 11.82
C LEU A 47 0.61 -19.91 11.03
N LEU A 48 -0.48 -19.53 11.70
CA LEU A 48 -1.62 -18.81 11.10
C LEU A 48 -1.15 -17.54 10.38
N ARG A 49 -0.32 -16.73 11.03
CA ARG A 49 0.26 -15.53 10.44
C ARG A 49 0.99 -15.82 9.13
N ARG A 50 1.84 -16.85 9.11
CA ARG A 50 2.70 -17.14 7.95
C ARG A 50 1.96 -17.79 6.80
N VAL A 51 1.09 -18.76 7.09
CA VAL A 51 0.35 -19.53 6.08
C VAL A 51 -0.78 -18.69 5.47
N GLU A 52 -1.48 -17.89 6.28
CA GLU A 52 -2.66 -17.14 5.83
C GLU A 52 -2.37 -15.65 5.55
N ASN A 53 -1.14 -15.20 5.80
CA ASN A 53 -0.79 -13.77 5.83
C ASN A 53 -1.69 -12.97 6.80
N ALA A 54 -2.14 -13.62 7.88
CA ALA A 54 -3.09 -13.05 8.83
C ALA A 54 -2.43 -12.03 9.76
N ASN A 55 -3.13 -10.92 10.00
CA ASN A 55 -2.76 -9.94 11.00
C ASN A 55 -3.20 -10.39 12.39
N LEU A 56 -2.22 -10.72 13.24
CA LEU A 56 -2.49 -11.19 14.60
C LEU A 56 -3.09 -10.11 15.50
N ASN A 57 -2.78 -8.82 15.27
CA ASN A 57 -3.41 -7.74 16.03
C ASN A 57 -4.91 -7.72 15.74
N TRP A 58 -5.29 -7.77 14.45
CA TRP A 58 -6.70 -7.84 14.08
C TRP A 58 -7.36 -9.09 14.63
N LEU A 59 -6.72 -10.26 14.49
CA LEU A 59 -7.29 -11.53 14.94
C LEU A 59 -7.51 -11.56 16.46
N LEU A 60 -6.62 -10.98 17.25
CA LEU A 60 -6.69 -11.04 18.71
C LEU A 60 -7.49 -9.89 19.31
N THR A 61 -7.24 -8.65 18.86
CA THR A 61 -7.79 -7.42 19.47
C THR A 61 -8.80 -6.69 18.59
N ASN A 62 -9.02 -7.14 17.35
CA ASN A 62 -9.82 -6.43 16.34
C ASN A 62 -9.22 -5.08 15.93
N ASP A 63 -7.89 -4.95 16.02
CA ASP A 63 -7.16 -3.74 15.62
C ASP A 63 -6.47 -3.90 14.26
N GLY A 64 -6.64 -2.89 13.38
CA GLY A 64 -6.15 -2.91 12.01
C GLY A 64 -6.98 -3.79 11.06
N GLU A 65 -6.34 -4.30 10.01
CA GLU A 65 -7.00 -5.08 8.95
C GLU A 65 -6.72 -6.58 9.05
N PRO A 66 -7.60 -7.47 8.54
CA PRO A 66 -7.48 -8.91 8.67
C PRO A 66 -6.18 -9.52 8.14
N PHE A 67 -5.64 -8.98 7.05
CA PHE A 67 -4.45 -9.49 6.39
C PHE A 67 -3.37 -8.41 6.28
N PHE A 68 -2.09 -8.81 6.34
CA PHE A 68 -0.98 -7.87 6.26
C PHE A 68 -0.81 -7.31 4.85
N VAL A 69 -0.81 -5.98 4.75
CA VAL A 69 -0.44 -5.23 3.56
C VAL A 69 0.64 -4.23 3.94
N ASN A 70 1.75 -4.26 3.21
CA ASN A 70 2.86 -3.32 3.43
C ASN A 70 2.65 -2.09 2.55
N HIS A 71 2.28 -0.98 3.16
CA HIS A 71 2.13 0.29 2.46
C HIS A 71 3.45 1.07 2.46
N HIS A 72 3.87 1.49 1.27
CA HIS A 72 5.08 2.28 1.06
C HIS A 72 4.71 3.67 0.55
N LEU A 73 5.07 4.70 1.31
CA LEU A 73 4.86 6.10 0.91
C LEU A 73 6.03 6.63 0.09
N SER A 74 7.25 6.15 0.37
CA SER A 74 8.45 6.55 -0.35
C SER A 74 8.65 5.70 -1.61
N ARG A 75 8.83 6.38 -2.73
CA ARG A 75 9.17 5.85 -4.05
C ARG A 75 10.44 5.00 -4.04
N GLU A 76 11.49 5.57 -3.47
CA GLU A 76 12.80 4.96 -3.39
C GLU A 76 12.75 3.76 -2.43
N ALA A 77 12.14 3.92 -1.25
CA ALA A 77 12.03 2.84 -0.28
C ALA A 77 11.25 1.64 -0.84
N PHE A 78 10.20 1.89 -1.63
CA PHE A 78 9.43 0.83 -2.25
C PHE A 78 10.26 0.03 -3.25
N ALA A 79 10.89 0.71 -4.22
CA ALA A 79 11.73 0.05 -5.22
C ALA A 79 12.90 -0.72 -4.56
N ASN A 80 13.62 -0.10 -3.64
CA ASN A 80 14.73 -0.72 -2.92
C ASN A 80 14.28 -1.95 -2.10
N LYS A 81 13.11 -1.88 -1.46
CA LYS A 81 12.56 -3.02 -0.71
C LYS A 81 12.24 -4.20 -1.62
N ILE A 82 11.65 -3.94 -2.78
CA ILE A 82 11.32 -4.98 -3.76
C ILE A 82 12.60 -5.57 -4.36
N GLN A 83 13.57 -4.73 -4.74
CA GLN A 83 14.86 -5.19 -5.25
C GLN A 83 15.56 -6.13 -4.25
N ALA A 84 15.64 -5.74 -2.98
CA ALA A 84 16.23 -6.57 -1.93
C ALA A 84 15.53 -7.93 -1.77
N LYS A 85 14.21 -7.98 -1.96
CA LYS A 85 13.45 -9.24 -1.91
C LYS A 85 13.75 -10.15 -3.10
N LEU A 86 13.75 -9.60 -4.31
CA LEU A 86 13.98 -10.34 -5.54
C LEU A 86 15.43 -10.85 -5.66
N ALA A 87 16.38 -10.18 -5.01
CA ALA A 87 17.78 -10.62 -4.95
C ALA A 87 18.00 -11.88 -4.09
N TYR A 88 17.15 -12.13 -3.08
CA TYR A 88 17.38 -13.18 -2.09
C TYR A 88 16.61 -14.48 -2.38
N LYS A 89 15.43 -14.40 -2.99
CA LYS A 89 14.58 -15.57 -3.27
C LYS A 89 13.94 -15.47 -4.66
N PRO A 90 13.67 -16.62 -5.33
CA PRO A 90 12.96 -16.67 -6.60
C PRO A 90 11.46 -16.43 -6.39
N TRP A 91 11.07 -15.18 -6.11
CA TRP A 91 9.66 -14.82 -5.96
C TRP A 91 8.93 -14.86 -7.30
N GLN A 92 7.73 -15.42 -7.30
CA GLN A 92 6.73 -15.13 -8.32
C GLN A 92 6.06 -13.80 -7.97
N VAL A 93 6.09 -12.84 -8.88
CA VAL A 93 5.53 -11.50 -8.71
C VAL A 93 4.23 -11.38 -9.48
N TYR A 94 3.18 -10.89 -8.83
CA TYR A 94 1.93 -10.50 -9.48
C TYR A 94 1.81 -8.98 -9.44
N LEU A 95 1.91 -8.36 -10.62
CA LEU A 95 1.86 -6.92 -10.80
C LEU A 95 0.42 -6.47 -11.02
N CYS A 96 -0.13 -5.75 -10.05
CA CYS A 96 -1.50 -5.23 -10.08
C CYS A 96 -1.47 -3.70 -10.09
N SER A 97 -1.93 -3.08 -11.17
CA SER A 97 -2.09 -1.62 -11.19
C SER A 97 -3.36 -1.18 -10.46
N LEU A 98 -3.22 -0.27 -9.50
CA LEU A 98 -4.29 0.35 -8.72
C LEU A 98 -4.22 1.89 -8.87
N ALA A 99 -4.86 2.43 -9.90
CA ALA A 99 -4.81 3.86 -10.22
C ALA A 99 -3.35 4.37 -10.30
N GLU A 100 -2.96 5.31 -9.43
CA GLU A 100 -1.61 5.89 -9.34
C GLU A 100 -0.64 5.08 -8.46
N GLN A 101 -1.09 3.94 -7.93
CA GLN A 101 -0.32 3.03 -7.09
C GLN A 101 -0.18 1.66 -7.76
N THR A 102 0.90 0.97 -7.40
CA THR A 102 1.19 -0.39 -7.80
C THR A 102 1.05 -1.26 -6.57
N MET A 103 0.28 -2.33 -6.73
CA MET A 103 0.17 -3.41 -5.78
C MET A 103 0.95 -4.60 -6.34
N LEU A 104 1.91 -5.09 -5.56
CA LEU A 104 2.66 -6.30 -5.86
C LEU A 104 2.28 -7.39 -4.88
N LEU A 105 1.92 -8.56 -5.42
CA LEU A 105 1.80 -9.79 -4.64
C LEU A 105 3.04 -10.62 -4.90
N LEU A 106 3.84 -10.87 -3.88
CA LEU A 106 5.05 -11.68 -3.97
C LEU A 106 4.72 -13.03 -3.35
N THR A 107 4.93 -14.11 -4.11
CA THR A 107 4.71 -15.46 -3.60
C THR A 107 5.89 -16.39 -3.81
N HIS A 108 6.13 -17.27 -2.84
CA HIS A 108 7.24 -18.23 -2.86
C HIS A 108 6.86 -19.47 -2.05
N PRO A 109 7.12 -20.70 -2.52
CA PRO A 109 6.91 -21.94 -1.75
C PRO A 109 7.79 -21.96 -0.50
N ALA A 110 7.22 -22.16 0.69
CA ALA A 110 7.94 -22.10 1.95
C ALA A 110 7.59 -23.28 2.85
N GLN A 111 8.48 -23.55 3.80
CA GLN A 111 8.31 -24.59 4.80
C GLN A 111 8.43 -24.01 6.20
N ILE A 112 7.68 -24.59 7.13
CA ILE A 112 7.79 -24.28 8.55
C ILE A 112 7.61 -25.54 9.38
N GLU A 113 8.49 -25.72 10.36
CA GLU A 113 8.31 -26.78 11.35
C GLU A 113 7.29 -26.35 12.40
N HIS A 114 6.30 -27.21 12.63
CA HIS A 114 5.30 -27.04 13.67
C HIS A 114 5.02 -28.39 14.33
N LYS A 115 5.28 -28.49 15.65
CA LYS A 115 5.05 -29.71 16.45
C LYS A 115 5.65 -30.99 15.83
N GLY A 116 6.88 -30.89 15.32
CA GLY A 116 7.59 -32.02 14.71
C GLY A 116 7.12 -32.41 13.31
N LYS A 117 6.23 -31.63 12.69
CA LYS A 117 5.82 -31.79 11.30
C LYS A 117 6.29 -30.60 10.46
N THR A 118 6.73 -30.87 9.24
CA THR A 118 6.99 -29.83 8.24
C THR A 118 5.69 -29.49 7.53
N VAL A 119 5.32 -28.22 7.54
CA VAL A 119 4.14 -27.70 6.85
C VAL A 119 4.61 -26.92 5.62
N ASP A 120 4.25 -27.42 4.44
CA ASP A 120 4.43 -26.71 3.19
C ASP A 120 3.33 -25.65 3.04
N TYR A 121 3.73 -24.43 2.69
CA TYR A 121 2.79 -23.34 2.43
C TYR A 121 3.29 -22.43 1.32
N GLN A 122 2.38 -21.64 0.75
CA GLN A 122 2.76 -20.57 -0.16
C GLN A 122 2.89 -19.29 0.65
N GLN A 123 4.13 -18.81 0.84
CA GLN A 123 4.33 -17.51 1.45
C GLN A 123 3.75 -16.45 0.52
N LEU A 124 2.97 -15.53 1.09
CA LEU A 124 2.39 -14.38 0.39
C LEU A 124 2.84 -13.11 1.10
N GLU A 125 3.34 -12.15 0.33
CA GLU A 125 3.54 -10.78 0.79
C GLU A 125 2.85 -9.80 -0.16
N ILE A 126 2.12 -8.85 0.41
CA ILE A 126 1.42 -7.81 -0.33
C ILE A 126 2.13 -6.50 -0.07
N HIS A 127 2.51 -5.79 -1.14
CA HIS A 127 3.10 -4.47 -1.07
C HIS A 127 2.32 -3.50 -1.95
N VAL A 128 1.98 -2.34 -1.40
CA VAL A 128 1.30 -1.26 -2.13
C VAL A 128 2.15 -0.01 -2.04
N GLY A 129 2.48 0.59 -3.17
CA GLY A 129 3.31 1.78 -3.21
C GLY A 129 3.19 2.56 -4.52
N PRO A 130 3.91 3.68 -4.64
CA PRO A 130 3.85 4.53 -5.83
C PRO A 130 4.44 3.84 -7.07
N ASN A 131 3.87 4.16 -8.23
CA ASN A 131 4.38 3.76 -9.54
C ASN A 131 5.65 4.57 -9.85
N THR A 132 6.77 3.90 -10.15
CA THR A 132 8.04 4.57 -10.49
C THR A 132 8.79 3.81 -11.56
N GLN A 133 9.58 4.52 -12.37
CA GLN A 133 10.45 3.87 -13.36
C GLN A 133 11.49 2.96 -12.67
N ALA A 134 12.00 3.36 -11.50
CA ALA A 134 12.89 2.52 -10.70
C ALA A 134 12.25 1.16 -10.30
N LEU A 135 10.94 1.14 -10.01
CA LEU A 135 10.22 -0.10 -9.77
C LEU A 135 10.11 -0.96 -11.03
N ALA A 136 9.82 -0.36 -12.19
CA ALA A 136 9.81 -1.08 -13.47
C ALA A 136 11.18 -1.71 -13.77
N ASP A 137 12.26 -0.94 -13.62
CA ASP A 137 13.62 -1.43 -13.83
C ASP A 137 13.99 -2.55 -12.86
N THR A 138 13.48 -2.48 -11.62
CA THR A 138 13.64 -3.54 -10.61
C THR A 138 12.92 -4.83 -11.02
N LEU A 139 11.75 -4.73 -11.65
CA LEU A 139 10.94 -5.89 -12.04
C LEU A 139 11.39 -6.50 -13.38
N ARG A 140 12.04 -5.74 -14.26
CA ARG A 140 12.42 -6.17 -15.62
C ARG A 140 13.21 -7.48 -15.65
N PRO A 141 14.26 -7.69 -14.83
CA PRO A 141 15.00 -8.96 -14.83
C PRO A 141 14.17 -10.17 -14.42
N SER A 142 13.14 -9.98 -13.58
CA SER A 142 12.18 -11.03 -13.23
C SER A 142 11.15 -11.25 -14.34
N ALA A 143 10.73 -10.19 -15.04
CA ALA A 143 9.83 -10.30 -16.18
C ALA A 143 10.46 -11.06 -17.34
N GLU A 144 11.74 -10.81 -17.64
CA GLU A 144 12.53 -11.55 -18.64
C GLU A 144 12.58 -13.07 -18.36
N LYS A 145 12.47 -13.45 -17.08
CA LYS A 145 12.42 -14.86 -16.63
C LYS A 145 11.00 -15.43 -16.58
N GLY A 146 9.98 -14.67 -17.00
CA GLY A 146 8.58 -15.05 -16.89
C GLY A 146 8.04 -15.05 -15.45
N GLN A 147 8.74 -14.44 -14.50
CA GLN A 147 8.38 -14.44 -13.07
C GLN A 147 7.44 -13.28 -12.68
N VAL A 148 7.09 -12.41 -13.63
CA VAL A 148 6.13 -11.32 -13.41
C VAL A 148 4.85 -11.63 -14.18
N LEU A 149 3.76 -11.76 -13.46
CA LEU A 149 2.43 -12.04 -13.99
C LEU A 149 1.51 -10.85 -13.72
N VAL A 150 0.58 -10.58 -14.62
CA VAL A 150 -0.40 -9.50 -14.50
C VAL A 150 -1.80 -10.13 -14.39
N PRO A 151 -2.37 -10.20 -13.18
CA PRO A 151 -3.71 -10.73 -12.99
C PRO A 151 -4.79 -9.73 -13.40
N GLN A 152 -5.91 -10.24 -13.91
CA GLN A 152 -7.10 -9.43 -14.21
C GLN A 152 -8.02 -9.29 -12.99
N PHE A 153 -7.65 -8.42 -12.06
CA PHE A 153 -8.55 -8.06 -10.95
C PHE A 153 -9.45 -6.87 -11.32
N ASN A 154 -10.71 -6.94 -10.94
CA ASN A 154 -11.60 -5.78 -11.00
C ASN A 154 -11.24 -4.75 -9.90
N THR A 155 -11.80 -3.55 -10.01
CA THR A 155 -11.49 -2.45 -9.07
C THR A 155 -11.85 -2.78 -7.62
N THR A 156 -12.95 -3.50 -7.39
CA THR A 156 -13.39 -3.89 -6.05
C THR A 156 -12.39 -4.85 -5.41
N GLU A 157 -11.95 -5.86 -6.17
CA GLU A 157 -10.95 -6.84 -5.71
C GLU A 157 -9.62 -6.16 -5.39
N LYS A 158 -9.12 -5.29 -6.28
CA LYS A 158 -7.89 -4.54 -6.02
C LYS A 158 -7.97 -3.71 -4.73
N LYS A 159 -9.10 -3.05 -4.49
CA LYS A 159 -9.35 -2.30 -3.24
C LYS A 159 -9.40 -3.22 -2.02
N SER A 160 -10.08 -4.37 -2.12
CA SER A 160 -10.14 -5.34 -1.03
C SER A 160 -8.77 -5.91 -0.68
N ILE A 161 -7.94 -6.20 -1.68
CA ILE A 161 -6.57 -6.72 -1.46
C ILE A 161 -5.69 -5.62 -0.85
N ALA A 162 -5.67 -4.43 -1.45
CA ALA A 162 -4.88 -3.30 -0.95
C ALA A 162 -5.31 -2.84 0.44
N GLY A 163 -6.59 -3.01 0.80
CA GLY A 163 -7.14 -2.72 2.12
C GLY A 163 -7.09 -3.89 3.11
N GLY A 164 -6.36 -4.97 2.82
CA GLY A 164 -6.15 -6.08 3.75
C GLY A 164 -7.40 -6.92 4.06
N GLN A 165 -8.43 -6.89 3.19
CA GLN A 165 -9.66 -7.67 3.34
C GLN A 165 -9.59 -9.05 2.66
N LEU A 166 -8.61 -9.28 1.79
CA LEU A 166 -8.45 -10.55 1.07
C LEU A 166 -7.05 -11.14 1.31
N GLY A 167 -7.02 -12.36 1.85
CA GLY A 167 -5.80 -13.05 2.26
C GLY A 167 -5.40 -14.20 1.34
N THR A 168 -4.43 -15.01 1.79
CA THR A 168 -3.81 -16.08 1.00
C THR A 168 -4.83 -17.02 0.37
N TYR A 169 -5.80 -17.50 1.14
CA TYR A 169 -6.77 -18.48 0.64
C TYR A 169 -7.66 -17.92 -0.48
N GLY A 170 -8.21 -16.71 -0.28
CA GLY A 170 -9.04 -16.05 -1.29
C GLY A 170 -8.28 -15.73 -2.58
N LEU A 171 -7.02 -15.29 -2.46
CA LEU A 171 -6.15 -14.95 -3.59
C LEU A 171 -5.66 -16.19 -4.37
N MET A 172 -5.21 -17.23 -3.66
CA MET A 172 -4.40 -18.30 -4.23
C MET A 172 -5.12 -19.65 -4.36
N ARG A 173 -6.11 -19.94 -3.52
CA ARG A 173 -6.62 -21.32 -3.32
C ARG A 173 -8.11 -21.51 -3.60
N ASN A 174 -8.99 -20.56 -3.26
CA ASN A 174 -10.44 -20.72 -3.46
C ASN A 174 -10.86 -20.47 -4.91
N ARG A 175 -10.66 -19.22 -5.38
CA ARG A 175 -11.07 -18.80 -6.72
C ARG A 175 -9.96 -18.87 -7.76
N ALA A 176 -8.77 -19.30 -7.32
CA ALA A 176 -7.53 -19.22 -8.06
C ALA A 176 -7.45 -17.91 -8.86
N MET A 177 -7.83 -16.77 -8.26
CA MET A 177 -7.98 -15.51 -9.02
C MET A 177 -6.69 -15.14 -9.74
N ILE A 178 -5.57 -15.59 -9.15
CA ILE A 178 -4.22 -15.44 -9.67
C ILE A 178 -3.83 -16.54 -10.69
N LYS A 179 -4.47 -17.70 -10.72
CA LYS A 179 -4.12 -18.79 -11.66
C LYS A 179 -5.00 -18.82 -12.91
N THR A 180 -6.21 -18.29 -12.87
CA THR A 180 -7.17 -18.48 -13.97
C THR A 180 -7.02 -17.43 -15.08
N GLU A 181 -6.52 -16.23 -14.78
CA GLU A 181 -6.50 -15.09 -15.72
C GLU A 181 -5.24 -14.21 -15.54
N CYS A 182 -4.06 -14.81 -15.69
CA CYS A 182 -2.78 -14.09 -15.70
C CYS A 182 -2.13 -14.17 -17.08
N HIS A 183 -1.51 -13.07 -17.49
CA HIS A 183 -0.54 -13.07 -18.59
C HIS A 183 0.85 -12.71 -18.04
N VAL A 184 1.89 -13.19 -18.72
CA VAL A 184 3.27 -12.79 -18.42
C VAL A 184 3.45 -11.33 -18.80
N ALA A 185 4.01 -10.54 -17.90
CA ALA A 185 4.35 -9.16 -18.21
C ALA A 185 5.48 -9.14 -19.22
N GLU A 186 5.27 -8.49 -20.37
CA GLU A 186 6.36 -8.25 -21.32
C GLU A 186 7.33 -7.24 -20.70
N PRO A 187 8.65 -7.50 -20.70
CA PRO A 187 9.64 -6.60 -20.10
C PRO A 187 9.51 -5.14 -20.57
N ASP A 188 9.17 -4.95 -21.85
CA ASP A 188 8.99 -3.63 -22.48
C ASP A 188 7.66 -2.97 -22.13
N SER A 189 6.66 -3.75 -21.68
CA SER A 189 5.37 -3.24 -21.20
C SER A 189 5.46 -2.65 -19.78
N LEU A 190 6.56 -2.94 -19.06
CA LEU A 190 6.83 -2.36 -17.74
C LEU A 190 7.30 -0.92 -17.89
N HIS A 191 6.34 -0.04 -18.12
CA HIS A 191 6.55 1.40 -18.07
C HIS A 191 5.54 2.03 -17.09
N PHE A 192 6.08 2.61 -16.04
CA PHE A 192 5.30 3.42 -15.12
C PHE A 192 5.54 4.88 -15.49
N PRO A 193 4.60 5.54 -16.20
CA PRO A 193 4.76 6.93 -16.54
C PRO A 193 4.91 7.68 -15.24
N ASP A 194 6.04 8.35 -15.08
CA ASP A 194 6.33 9.11 -13.89
C ASP A 194 5.50 10.40 -13.94
N LYS A 195 4.20 10.29 -13.64
CA LYS A 195 3.28 11.45 -13.63
C LYS A 195 3.70 12.53 -12.62
N HIS A 196 4.73 12.27 -11.82
CA HIS A 196 5.34 13.22 -10.92
C HIS A 196 6.68 13.80 -11.37
N ALA A 197 7.26 13.36 -12.49
CA ALA A 197 8.28 14.16 -13.16
C ALA A 197 7.71 15.55 -13.54
N ALA A 198 6.38 15.64 -13.76
CA ALA A 198 5.66 16.89 -13.98
C ALA A 198 5.08 17.55 -12.70
N LYS A 199 5.13 16.91 -11.51
CA LYS A 199 4.63 17.52 -10.25
C LYS A 199 5.71 18.03 -9.31
N ASN A 200 6.99 17.73 -9.59
CA ASN A 200 8.12 18.29 -8.84
C ASN A 200 8.93 19.33 -9.64
N GLN A 201 8.46 19.75 -10.82
CA GLN A 201 8.80 21.11 -11.23
C GLN A 201 8.01 22.02 -10.30
N VAL A 202 8.70 22.56 -9.29
CA VAL A 202 8.31 23.85 -8.73
C VAL A 202 8.08 24.73 -9.95
N ASP A 203 6.85 25.15 -10.18
CA ASP A 203 6.57 26.15 -11.19
C ASP A 203 7.24 27.43 -10.66
N THR A 204 8.51 27.60 -11.04
CA THR A 204 9.37 28.66 -10.54
C THR A 204 8.81 30.02 -10.93
N ILE A 205 8.09 30.09 -12.05
CA ILE A 205 7.38 31.28 -12.51
C ILE A 205 6.21 31.57 -11.57
N LEU A 206 5.41 30.57 -11.22
CA LEU A 206 4.32 30.72 -10.26
C LEU A 206 4.84 31.12 -8.87
N LEU A 207 5.89 30.46 -8.37
CA LEU A 207 6.48 30.74 -7.07
C LEU A 207 7.08 32.15 -7.01
N GLN A 208 7.83 32.56 -8.04
CA GLN A 208 8.37 33.92 -8.15
C GLN A 208 7.27 34.98 -8.24
N THR A 209 6.16 34.67 -8.92
CA THR A 209 5.02 35.58 -9.03
C THR A 209 4.31 35.73 -7.68
N LEU A 210 4.12 34.63 -6.93
CA LEU A 210 3.57 34.67 -5.58
C LEU A 210 4.45 35.47 -4.62
N ILE A 211 5.78 35.30 -4.69
CA ILE A 211 6.73 36.08 -3.88
C ILE A 211 6.61 37.57 -4.21
N LYS A 212 6.62 37.94 -5.51
CA LYS A 212 6.49 39.33 -5.94
C LYS A 212 5.17 39.96 -5.50
N LEU A 213 4.06 39.25 -5.63
CA LEU A 213 2.75 39.75 -5.19
C LEU A 213 2.67 39.92 -3.67
N LEU A 214 3.27 39.00 -2.90
CA LEU A 214 3.36 39.13 -1.46
C LEU A 214 4.25 40.32 -1.05
N GLU A 215 5.40 40.50 -1.71
CA GLU A 215 6.29 41.65 -1.46
C GLU A 215 5.64 42.98 -1.84
N GLN A 216 4.91 43.02 -2.96
CA GLN A 216 4.15 44.19 -3.37
C GLN A 216 3.04 44.52 -2.37
N TYR A 217 2.28 43.52 -1.93
CA TYR A 217 1.27 43.71 -0.89
C TYR A 217 1.90 44.23 0.41
N LEU A 218 3.02 43.65 0.87
CA LEU A 218 3.72 44.09 2.08
C LEU A 218 4.35 45.48 1.96
N ALA A 219 4.67 45.93 0.74
CA ALA A 219 5.16 47.29 0.51
C ALA A 219 4.02 48.32 0.50
N GLU A 220 2.80 47.90 0.11
CA GLU A 220 1.60 48.74 0.07
C GLU A 220 0.80 48.71 1.40
N SER A 221 0.99 47.66 2.21
CA SER A 221 0.42 47.50 3.54
C SER A 221 1.41 47.92 4.64
N ASP A 222 0.92 48.41 5.77
CA ASP A 222 1.77 48.71 6.96
C ASP A 222 2.09 47.44 7.78
N GLU A 223 2.01 46.26 7.15
CA GLU A 223 2.04 44.96 7.80
C GLU A 223 3.45 44.34 7.77
N VAL A 224 3.97 43.95 8.93
CA VAL A 224 5.32 43.38 9.04
C VAL A 224 5.25 41.89 9.35
N LEU A 225 5.52 41.06 8.34
CA LEU A 225 5.57 39.60 8.49
C LEU A 225 6.98 39.08 8.70
N SER A 226 7.15 38.16 9.66
CA SER A 226 8.40 37.41 9.87
C SER A 226 8.73 36.48 8.68
N GLY A 227 10.00 36.12 8.52
CA GLY A 227 10.42 35.21 7.45
C GLY A 227 9.69 33.86 7.46
N GLU A 228 9.38 33.34 8.65
CA GLU A 228 8.62 32.11 8.85
C GLU A 228 7.14 32.27 8.42
N SER A 229 6.51 33.40 8.76
CA SER A 229 5.13 33.70 8.35
C SER A 229 5.01 33.86 6.84
N ARG A 230 6.00 34.51 6.21
CA ARG A 230 6.09 34.64 4.74
C ARG A 230 6.18 33.28 4.05
N ALA A 231 7.05 32.39 4.55
CA ALA A 231 7.19 31.04 4.01
C ALA A 231 5.89 30.23 4.16
N LYS A 232 5.18 30.37 5.28
CA LYS A 232 3.90 29.70 5.54
C LYS A 232 2.81 30.18 4.57
N ILE A 233 2.69 31.49 4.35
CA ILE A 233 1.74 32.08 3.39
C ILE A 233 2.02 31.62 1.97
N ILE A 234 3.29 31.65 1.53
CA ILE A 234 3.69 31.17 0.21
C ILE A 234 3.34 29.69 0.04
N SER A 235 3.58 28.86 1.05
CA SER A 235 3.24 27.43 1.03
C SER A 235 1.73 27.19 0.93
N ILE A 236 0.91 27.94 1.68
CA ILE A 236 -0.55 27.87 1.63
C ILE A 236 -1.06 28.26 0.25
N LEU A 237 -0.59 29.39 -0.28
CA LEU A 237 -0.97 29.90 -1.60
C LEU A 237 -0.56 28.93 -2.71
N TYR A 238 0.66 28.40 -2.66
CA TYR A 238 1.16 27.45 -3.64
C TYR A 238 0.38 26.11 -3.60
N GLY A 239 0.00 25.66 -2.40
CA GLY A 239 -0.87 24.49 -2.25
C GLY A 239 -2.29 24.74 -2.76
N PHE A 240 -2.82 25.95 -2.58
CA PHE A 240 -4.15 26.36 -3.06
C PHE A 240 -4.20 26.48 -4.59
N THR A 241 -3.22 27.14 -5.21
CA THR A 241 -3.11 27.27 -6.67
C THR A 241 -2.94 25.92 -7.34
N GLY A 242 -2.18 25.01 -6.72
CA GLY A 242 -2.05 23.62 -7.18
C GLY A 242 -3.36 22.82 -7.12
N LYS A 243 -4.21 23.06 -6.12
CA LYS A 243 -5.55 22.43 -6.02
C LYS A 243 -6.54 22.99 -7.05
N MET A 244 -6.46 24.30 -7.32
CA MET A 244 -7.35 25.00 -8.26
C MET A 244 -6.85 24.99 -9.71
N LYS A 245 -5.68 24.40 -9.99
CA LYS A 245 -5.02 24.38 -11.31
C LYS A 245 -4.80 25.79 -11.89
N MET A 246 -4.48 26.74 -11.02
CA MET A 246 -4.22 28.14 -11.41
C MET A 246 -2.79 28.30 -11.93
N THR A 247 -2.61 29.21 -12.89
CA THR A 247 -1.33 29.61 -13.47
C THR A 247 -0.89 30.99 -12.97
N ALA A 248 0.32 31.43 -13.28
CA ALA A 248 0.84 32.73 -12.84
C ALA A 248 -0.01 33.93 -13.30
N THR A 249 -0.73 33.81 -14.42
CA THR A 249 -1.62 34.86 -14.93
C THR A 249 -2.96 34.93 -14.20
N ASP A 250 -3.31 33.89 -13.44
CA ASP A 250 -4.56 33.81 -12.69
C ASP A 250 -4.40 34.33 -11.24
N LEU A 251 -3.18 34.70 -10.86
CA LEU A 251 -2.88 35.22 -9.52
C LEU A 251 -3.28 36.68 -9.40
N THR A 252 -4.10 36.98 -8.38
CA THR A 252 -4.55 38.34 -8.08
C THR A 252 -4.16 38.75 -6.66
N PRO A 253 -4.04 40.07 -6.37
CA PRO A 253 -3.73 40.57 -5.03
C PRO A 253 -4.73 40.13 -3.94
N GLU A 254 -5.99 39.91 -4.30
CA GLU A 254 -7.05 39.48 -3.37
C GLU A 254 -6.81 38.07 -2.79
N LEU A 255 -6.10 37.20 -3.52
CA LEU A 255 -5.70 35.89 -3.02
C LEU A 255 -4.69 35.99 -1.89
N ILE A 256 -3.76 36.95 -1.97
CA ILE A 256 -2.76 37.22 -0.94
C ILE A 256 -3.45 37.70 0.35
N GLN A 257 -4.38 38.66 0.21
CA GLN A 257 -5.18 39.17 1.33
C GLN A 257 -5.98 38.07 2.03
N THR A 258 -6.59 37.19 1.24
CA THR A 258 -7.37 36.06 1.78
C THR A 258 -6.50 35.08 2.56
N ALA A 259 -5.30 34.77 2.06
CA ALA A 259 -4.37 33.86 2.74
C ALA A 259 -3.82 34.45 4.05
N ILE A 260 -3.52 35.76 4.08
CA ILE A 260 -3.09 36.46 5.30
C ILE A 260 -4.22 36.46 6.35
N LYS A 261 -5.46 36.74 5.93
CA LYS A 261 -6.63 36.71 6.82
C LYS A 261 -6.85 35.33 7.46
N ILE A 262 -6.77 34.26 6.65
CA ILE A 262 -6.88 32.88 7.14
C ILE A 262 -5.76 32.56 8.14
N MET A 263 -4.54 33.05 7.91
CA MET A 263 -3.43 32.83 8.83
C MET A 263 -3.63 33.53 10.18
N HIS A 264 -4.21 34.74 10.19
CA HIS A 264 -4.54 35.46 11.41
C HIS A 264 -5.67 34.80 12.21
N GLU A 265 -6.69 34.26 11.53
CA GLU A 265 -7.80 33.53 12.18
C GLU A 265 -7.36 32.18 12.80
N GLN A 266 -6.26 31.59 12.33
CA GLN A 266 -5.70 30.34 12.89
C GLN A 266 -4.73 30.54 14.06
N ASN A 267 -4.33 31.77 14.35
CA ASN A 267 -3.39 32.11 15.42
C ASN A 267 -4.07 32.87 16.60
N GLN A 268 -5.40 32.96 16.61
CA GLN A 268 -6.22 33.37 17.76
C GLN A 268 -6.83 32.15 18.45
#